data_AF-P70853-F1
#
_entry.id   AF-P70853-F1
#
_cell.length_a   1.000
_cell.length_b   1.000
_cell.length_c   1.000
_cell.angle_alpha   90.00
_cell.angle_beta   90.00
_cell.angle_gamma   90.00
#
_symmetry.space_group_name_H-M   'P 1'
#
loop_
_entity.id
_entity.type
_entity.pdbx_description
1 polymer ?
#
loop_
_entity_poly.entity_id
_entity_poly.type
_entity_poly.pdbx_seq_one_letter_code
_entity_poly.pdbx_strand_id
1 'polypeptide(L)'
;MIFTLDMVLNHLTKIFKGFKAYATENNFECDIINTYNHPYLSKITAASSNIIALKFAGTENLFDHNSRAGVFYENALEFSINFQIYIIAIVLNAKDFDA
;
A
#
# COMPACT_ATOMS: atom_id res chain seq x y z
N MET A 1 3.38 -18.71 14.89
CA MET A 1 2.79 -17.36 14.74
C MET A 1 1.93 -17.39 13.51
N ILE A 2 0.62 -17.10 13.61
CA ILE A 2 -0.27 -17.06 12.45
C ILE A 2 -0.11 -15.69 11.80
N PHE A 3 0.33 -15.65 10.54
CA PHE A 3 0.48 -14.42 9.79
C PHE A 3 -0.88 -14.03 9.21
N THR A 4 -1.43 -12.88 9.60
CA THR A 4 -2.75 -12.43 9.12
C THR A 4 -2.62 -11.27 8.14
N LEU A 5 -3.63 -11.10 7.29
CA LEU A 5 -3.69 -9.96 6.36
C LEU A 5 -3.65 -8.62 7.11
N ASP A 6 -4.30 -8.51 8.27
CA ASP A 6 -4.28 -7.30 9.08
C ASP A 6 -2.87 -6.97 9.58
N MET A 7 -2.07 -7.98 9.94
CA MET A 7 -0.67 -7.78 10.33
C MET A 7 0.15 -7.23 9.16
N VAL A 8 -0.06 -7.75 7.95
CA VAL A 8 0.59 -7.29 6.71
C VAL A 8 0.21 -5.83 6.41
N LEU A 9 -1.08 -5.53 6.36
CA LEU A 9 -1.58 -4.19 6.05
C LEU A 9 -1.12 -3.16 7.07
N ASN A 10 -1.06 -3.52 8.36
CA ASN A 10 -0.52 -2.65 9.40
C ASN A 10 0.97 -2.38 9.23
N HIS A 11 1.78 -3.39 8.87
CA HIS A 11 3.21 -3.19 8.62
C HIS A 11 3.46 -2.32 7.40
N LEU A 12 2.77 -2.58 6.28
CA LEU A 12 2.85 -1.74 5.09
C LEU A 12 2.46 -0.29 5.42
N THR A 13 1.39 -0.09 6.16
CA THR A 13 0.96 1.25 6.61
C THR A 13 2.03 1.95 7.44
N LYS A 14 2.74 1.24 8.33
CA LYS A 14 3.85 1.82 9.11
C LYS A 14 5.03 2.24 8.23
N ILE A 15 5.39 1.43 7.23
CA ILE A 15 6.44 1.76 6.27
C ILE A 15 6.11 3.07 5.53
N PHE A 16 4.88 3.20 5.02
CA PHE A 16 4.48 4.42 4.31
C PHE A 16 4.38 5.63 5.24
N LYS A 17 3.97 5.47 6.51
CA LYS A 17 4.03 6.55 7.50
C LYS A 17 5.46 7.05 7.72
N GLY A 18 6.43 6.13 7.80
CA GLY A 18 7.85 6.49 7.85
C GLY A 18 8.31 7.23 6.61
N PHE A 19 7.91 6.78 5.42
CA PHE A 19 8.18 7.49 4.17
C PHE A 19 7.56 8.89 4.15
N LYS A 20 6.30 9.07 4.58
CA LYS A 20 5.66 10.40 4.67
C LYS A 20 6.44 11.34 5.60
N ALA A 21 6.93 10.85 6.74
CA ALA A 21 7.75 11.66 7.63
C ALA A 21 9.04 12.12 6.93
N TYR A 22 9.79 11.18 6.33
CA TYR A 22 10.98 11.50 5.54
C TYR A 22 10.69 12.48 4.39
N ALA A 23 9.62 12.25 3.65
CA ALA A 23 9.25 13.10 2.52
C ALA A 23 8.91 14.53 2.96
N THR A 24 8.21 14.67 4.09
CA THR A 24 7.89 15.97 4.70
C THR A 24 9.15 16.74 5.09
N GLU A 25 10.14 16.05 5.69
CA GLU A 25 11.45 16.63 6.01
C GLU A 25 12.22 17.10 4.75
N ASN A 26 11.87 16.57 3.58
CA ASN A 26 12.47 16.91 2.29
C ASN A 26 11.55 17.79 1.43
N ASN A 27 10.62 18.54 2.05
CA ASN A 27 9.69 19.46 1.39
C ASN A 27 8.73 18.79 0.39
N PHE A 28 8.45 17.50 0.55
CA PHE A 28 7.41 16.78 -0.17
C PHE A 28 6.27 16.43 0.77
N GLU A 29 5.29 17.32 0.87
CA GLU A 29 4.06 17.03 1.58
C GLU A 29 3.18 16.08 0.75
N CYS A 30 2.68 15.03 1.38
CA CYS A 30 1.79 14.06 0.73
C CYS A 30 0.83 13.40 1.73
N ASP A 31 -0.29 12.90 1.23
CA ASP A 31 -1.22 12.07 1.99
C ASP A 31 -1.14 10.60 1.61
N ILE A 32 -1.34 9.74 2.61
CA ILE A 32 -1.35 8.29 2.43
C ILE A 32 -2.77 7.80 2.40
N ILE A 33 -3.12 7.09 1.34
CA ILE A 33 -4.40 6.47 1.14
C ILE A 33 -4.22 4.95 1.15
N ASN A 34 -4.99 4.24 1.96
CA ASN A 34 -5.10 2.79 1.87
C ASN A 34 -6.45 2.43 1.24
N THR A 35 -6.42 1.92 0.00
CA THR A 35 -7.66 1.60 -0.73
C THR A 35 -8.31 0.30 -0.27
N TYR A 36 -7.69 -0.47 0.63
CA TYR A 36 -8.30 -1.66 1.22
C TYR A 36 -9.61 -1.33 1.94
N ASN A 37 -9.67 -0.19 2.64
CA ASN A 37 -10.87 0.25 3.36
C ASN A 37 -11.78 1.17 2.52
N HIS A 38 -11.29 1.70 1.40
CA HIS A 38 -12.02 2.66 0.57
C HIS A 38 -11.85 2.35 -0.93
N PRO A 39 -12.90 1.82 -1.59
CA PRO A 39 -12.82 1.41 -3.00
C PRO A 39 -12.77 2.57 -4.01
N TYR A 40 -13.04 3.80 -3.57
CA TYR A 40 -13.15 4.96 -4.48
C TYR A 40 -12.29 6.14 -3.99
N LEU A 41 -11.36 6.59 -4.84
CA LEU A 41 -10.55 7.79 -4.60
C LEU A 41 -11.41 9.04 -4.44
N SER A 42 -12.59 9.09 -5.08
CA SER A 42 -13.53 10.22 -5.00
C SER A 42 -14.13 10.45 -3.61
N LYS A 43 -14.03 9.49 -2.70
CA LYS A 43 -14.51 9.64 -1.31
C LYS A 43 -13.42 10.12 -0.35
N ILE A 44 -12.23 10.39 -0.86
CA ILE A 44 -11.08 10.71 -0.03
C ILE A 44 -10.83 12.20 -0.09
N THR A 45 -11.01 12.85 1.06
CA THR A 45 -10.62 14.24 1.26
C THR A 45 -9.11 14.26 1.53
N ALA A 46 -8.30 14.50 0.50
CA ALA A 46 -6.87 14.73 0.66
C ALA A 46 -6.63 16.19 1.08
N ALA A 47 -5.79 16.39 2.10
CA ALA A 47 -5.32 17.71 2.52
C ALA A 47 -4.12 18.17 1.69
N SER A 48 -3.37 17.22 1.12
CA SER A 48 -2.23 17.48 0.25
C SER A 48 -2.54 17.21 -1.23
N SER A 49 -1.96 18.03 -2.11
CA SER A 49 -1.99 17.85 -3.56
C SER A 49 -1.26 16.58 -4.03
N ASN A 50 -0.33 16.06 -3.22
CA ASN A 50 0.38 14.82 -3.53
C ASN A 50 -0.21 13.65 -2.72
N ILE A 51 -0.34 12.50 -3.37
CA ILE A 51 -1.00 11.33 -2.81
C ILE A 51 -0.14 10.09 -3.04
N ILE A 52 0.00 9.30 -1.99
CA ILE A 52 0.54 7.94 -2.03
C ILE A 52 -0.61 6.99 -1.75
N ALA A 53 -1.10 6.31 -2.80
CA ALA A 53 -2.15 5.33 -2.67
C ALA A 53 -1.58 3.91 -2.65
N LEU A 54 -1.84 3.19 -1.56
CA LEU A 54 -1.58 1.77 -1.43
C LEU A 54 -2.83 0.99 -1.83
N LYS A 55 -2.70 0.20 -2.90
CA LYS A 55 -3.74 -0.72 -3.37
C LYS A 55 -3.32 -2.15 -3.10
N PHE A 56 -4.00 -2.79 -2.16
CA PHE A 56 -3.88 -4.23 -1.96
C PHE A 56 -4.53 -4.98 -3.14
N ALA A 57 -3.82 -5.94 -3.71
CA ALA A 57 -4.28 -6.71 -4.88
C ALA A 57 -4.65 -8.15 -4.55
N GLY A 58 -4.04 -8.74 -3.51
CA GLY A 58 -4.38 -10.10 -3.06
C GLY A 58 -3.21 -10.81 -2.42
N THR A 59 -3.43 -12.07 -2.08
CA THR A 59 -2.39 -12.98 -1.54
C THR A 59 -2.44 -14.30 -2.30
N GLU A 60 -1.28 -14.91 -2.52
CA GLU A 60 -1.15 -16.27 -3.05
C GLU A 60 -0.60 -17.16 -1.95
N ASN A 61 -1.18 -18.35 -1.79
CA ASN A 61 -0.77 -19.40 -0.83
C ASN A 61 -0.78 -19.00 0.66
N LEU A 62 -1.07 -17.73 1.01
CA LEU A 62 -1.06 -17.25 2.40
C LEU A 62 -2.10 -17.98 3.28
N PHE A 63 -3.28 -18.29 2.73
CA PHE A 63 -4.36 -18.99 3.44
C PHE A 63 -4.55 -20.44 2.95
N ASP A 64 -3.71 -20.88 2.03
CA ASP A 64 -3.87 -22.17 1.36
C ASP A 64 -3.17 -23.26 2.17
N HIS A 65 -3.73 -23.54 3.35
CA HIS A 65 -3.22 -24.54 4.26
C HIS A 65 -3.78 -25.91 3.87
N ASN A 66 -3.37 -26.45 2.73
CA ASN A 66 -3.57 -27.87 2.43
C ASN A 66 -2.66 -28.71 3.33
N SER A 67 -3.11 -28.91 4.57
CA SER A 67 -2.49 -29.72 5.63
C SER A 67 -2.62 -31.23 5.36
N ARG A 68 -2.46 -31.67 4.11
CA ARG A 68 -2.41 -33.09 3.79
C ARG A 68 -1.03 -33.63 4.14
N ALA A 69 -0.94 -34.32 5.28
CA ALA A 69 0.24 -35.07 5.69
C ALA A 69 0.67 -36.03 4.57
N GLY A 70 1.93 -35.93 4.14
CA GLY A 70 2.53 -36.79 3.11
C GLY A 70 2.94 -36.08 1.83
N VAL A 71 2.57 -34.80 1.68
CA VAL A 71 2.96 -33.97 0.56
C VAL A 71 4.07 -33.01 1.00
N PHE A 72 5.30 -33.53 1.10
CA PHE A 72 6.49 -32.69 1.19
C PHE A 72 6.77 -32.12 -0.20
N TYR A 73 6.06 -31.06 -0.60
CA TYR A 73 6.37 -30.31 -1.83
C TYR A 73 7.10 -29.01 -1.49
N GLU A 74 8.01 -28.62 -2.38
CA GLU A 74 9.04 -27.59 -2.26
C GLU A 74 8.56 -26.19 -1.82
N ASN A 75 7.25 -25.92 -1.82
CA ASN A 75 6.68 -24.58 -1.64
C ASN A 75 5.69 -24.47 -0.46
N ALA A 76 5.67 -25.43 0.47
CA ALA A 76 4.70 -25.45 1.59
C ALA A 76 4.78 -24.24 2.55
N LEU A 77 5.79 -23.38 2.39
CA LEU A 77 6.02 -22.18 3.20
C LEU A 77 6.15 -20.90 2.36
N GLU A 78 5.94 -20.98 1.04
CA GLU A 78 6.02 -19.82 0.17
C GLU A 78 4.64 -19.19 0.03
N PHE A 79 4.55 -17.89 0.31
CA PHE A 79 3.37 -17.09 0.06
C PHE A 79 3.76 -15.76 -0.57
N SER A 80 2.85 -15.21 -1.37
CA SER A 80 3.01 -13.91 -1.99
C SER A 80 1.98 -12.93 -1.46
N ILE A 81 2.38 -11.68 -1.31
CA ILE A 81 1.49 -10.55 -1.01
C ILE A 81 1.60 -9.59 -2.18
N ASN A 82 0.50 -9.41 -2.89
CA ASN A 82 0.45 -8.57 -4.07
C ASN A 82 -0.16 -7.22 -3.71
N PHE A 83 0.59 -6.15 -3.96
CA PHE A 83 0.12 -4.78 -3.77
C PHE A 83 0.73 -3.85 -4.83
N GLN A 84 0.08 -2.70 -5.01
CA GLN A 84 0.51 -1.64 -5.91
C GLN A 84 0.61 -0.34 -5.14
N ILE A 85 1.64 0.43 -5.45
CA ILE A 85 1.83 1.78 -4.91
C ILE A 85 1.66 2.75 -6.07
N TYR A 86 0.79 3.72 -5.89
CA TYR A 86 0.63 4.84 -6.81
C TYR A 86 1.14 6.10 -6.13
N ILE A 87 2.12 6.76 -6.73
CA ILE A 87 2.58 8.09 -6.32
C ILE A 87 2.01 9.07 -7.33
N ILE A 88 1.06 9.88 -6.88
CA ILE A 88 0.40 10.90 -7.67
C ILE A 88 0.90 12.23 -7.14
N ALA A 89 1.67 12.95 -7.95
CA ALA A 89 2.14 14.28 -7.61
C ALA A 89 1.59 15.27 -8.63
N ILE A 90 1.01 16.37 -8.15
CA ILE A 90 0.57 17.46 -9.01
C ILE A 90 1.76 18.37 -9.20
N VAL A 91 2.32 18.37 -10.41
CA VAL A 91 3.36 19.33 -10.80
C VAL A 91 2.65 20.53 -11.42
N LEU A 92 2.56 21.62 -10.67
CA LEU A 92 2.13 22.91 -11.22
C LEU A 92 3.32 23.52 -11.96
N ASN A 93 3.19 23.68 -13.27
CA ASN A 93 4.17 24.41 -14.07
C ASN A 93 3.93 25.91 -13.90
N ALA A 94 4.98 26.74 -14.03
CA ALA A 94 4.83 28.19 -13.91
C ALA A 94 3.75 28.76 -14.87
N LYS A 95 3.55 28.11 -16.02
CA LYS A 95 2.53 28.47 -17.02
C LYS A 95 1.08 28.17 -16.59
N ASP A 96 0.89 27.31 -15.59
CA ASP A 96 -0.44 26.92 -15.10
C ASP A 96 -1.01 27.98 -14.12
N PHE A 97 -0.18 28.93 -13.66
CA PHE A 97 -0.60 30.07 -12.84
C PHE A 97 -1.05 31.28 -13.65
N ASP A 98 -0.79 31.30 -14.96
CA ASP A 98 -1.10 32.40 -15.88
C ASP A 98 -2.41 32.17 -16.67
N ALA A 99 -3.17 31.12 -16.35
CA ALA A 99 -4.39 30.69 -17.06
C ALA A 99 -5.70 31.09 -16.34
#